data_AF-A0A1H9PJ47-F1
#
_entry.id   AF-A0A1H9PJ47-F1
#
_cell.length_a   1.000
_cell.length_b   1.000
_cell.length_c   1.000
_cell.angle_alpha   90.00
_cell.angle_beta   90.00
_cell.angle_gamma   90.00
#
_symmetry.space_group_name_H-M   'P 1'
#
loop_
_entity.id
_entity.type
_entity.pdbx_description
1 polymer ?
#
loop_
_entity_poly.entity_id
_entity_poly.type
_entity_poly.pdbx_seq_one_letter_code
_entity_poly.pdbx_strand_id
1 'polypeptide(L)'
;MELLRFITCGSVDDGKSTLIGRLLYESKLLYADHLAALEADSRRVGTRGGDLDFALLVDGLAAEREQGITIDVAYRFFATEARRFIVADTPGHEQYTRNMVTGASTADAAVLLLDARKGVLSQTRRHARIVSLLGIRNVAVAVNKLDLLGYSRDAFEQVGAELLEFAAELDLDEVTCVPMSATEGVNVVGRGGLTPWYDGPTLVQWLETVKPPTRRDGPARFLVQWVTRPDATFRGLAGRVLDGTLARDQEVRLGTRTTRVARIVTMDGDLEAAPTGSSVTVVLADEVDASRGDVLGDAADPPRVADSFQAKLVWLHETGLLPGRRYLAKIGARTVGFTATKALALNEIGVDTVHFDAPVPFECYRANRDLGSFIVLDRLSNATVGAGMIDFALGPANVRWQELTVDKNARIARNGHRPCVVWLTGLSGAGKSTIADLVEKALHAEGRHTFLLDGDNVRHGLNSDLGFTDADRVENIRRIAEVAALMVDAGLVVLVSFISPFRTERALARGLVEEDEFCEVFVDTPLEVAERRDPKGLYRKARRGELANFTGIDSPYEPPLDPEVRIDTTELSPQAAADAVVARLRTLGVC
;
A
#
# COMPACT_ATOMS: atom_id res chain seq x y z
N MET A 1 2.16 27.98 -22.17
CA MET A 1 1.04 27.03 -22.33
C MET A 1 0.98 26.17 -21.09
N GLU A 2 -0.19 26.12 -20.46
CA GLU A 2 -0.45 25.26 -19.32
C GLU A 2 -0.44 23.77 -19.74
N LEU A 3 -0.04 22.88 -18.83
CA LEU A 3 0.02 21.44 -19.05
C LEU A 3 -1.11 20.75 -18.29
N LEU A 4 -1.89 19.91 -18.98
CA LEU A 4 -2.87 19.00 -18.35
C LEU A 4 -2.43 17.55 -18.48
N ARG A 5 -2.43 16.81 -17.37
CA ARG A 5 -2.34 15.35 -17.39
C ARG A 5 -3.73 14.76 -17.25
N PHE A 6 -4.14 13.90 -18.17
CA PHE A 6 -5.41 13.19 -18.04
C PHE A 6 -5.27 11.71 -18.37
N ILE A 7 -6.19 10.91 -17.84
CA ILE A 7 -6.29 9.49 -18.19
C ILE A 7 -7.53 9.23 -19.03
N THR A 8 -7.47 8.20 -19.87
CA THR A 8 -8.66 7.61 -20.49
C THR A 8 -8.95 6.27 -19.84
N CYS A 9 -10.18 6.10 -19.34
CA CYS A 9 -10.64 4.88 -18.70
C CYS A 9 -12.01 4.48 -19.25
N GLY A 10 -12.36 3.20 -19.21
CA GLY A 10 -13.60 2.66 -19.82
C GLY A 10 -13.51 1.16 -20.01
N SER A 11 -14.63 0.50 -20.28
CA SER A 11 -14.68 -0.95 -20.51
C SER A 11 -13.86 -1.36 -21.74
N VAL A 12 -13.61 -2.67 -21.87
CA VAL A 12 -13.13 -3.26 -23.11
C VAL A 12 -14.13 -2.93 -24.24
N ASP A 13 -13.57 -2.56 -25.39
CA ASP A 13 -14.28 -2.09 -26.60
C ASP A 13 -14.99 -0.74 -26.53
N ASP A 14 -14.89 0.05 -25.46
CA ASP A 14 -15.56 1.38 -25.42
C ASP A 14 -14.93 2.42 -26.38
N GLY A 15 -13.85 2.05 -27.08
CA GLY A 15 -13.21 2.88 -28.11
C GLY A 15 -12.11 3.82 -27.59
N LYS A 16 -11.42 3.45 -26.49
CA LYS A 16 -10.31 4.22 -25.90
C LYS A 16 -9.18 4.45 -26.90
N SER A 17 -8.61 3.37 -27.46
CA SER A 17 -7.52 3.45 -28.44
C SER A 17 -7.95 4.26 -29.68
N THR A 18 -9.18 4.04 -30.17
CA THR A 18 -9.73 4.80 -31.30
C THR A 18 -9.80 6.30 -30.99
N LEU A 19 -10.24 6.68 -29.79
CA LEU A 19 -10.30 8.08 -29.38
C LEU A 19 -8.92 8.72 -29.30
N ILE A 20 -7.96 8.06 -28.66
CA ILE A 20 -6.59 8.58 -28.54
C ILE A 20 -5.98 8.72 -29.93
N GLY A 21 -6.11 7.71 -30.78
CA GLY A 21 -5.66 7.76 -32.17
C GLY A 21 -6.29 8.92 -32.95
N ARG A 22 -7.59 9.17 -32.75
CA ARG A 22 -8.29 10.30 -33.35
C ARG A 22 -7.77 11.66 -32.86
N LEU A 23 -7.54 11.81 -31.55
CA LEU A 23 -6.95 13.03 -30.98
C LEU A 23 -5.56 13.31 -31.55
N LEU A 24 -4.72 12.27 -31.68
CA LEU A 24 -3.39 12.38 -32.29
C LEU A 24 -3.47 12.78 -33.76
N TYR A 25 -4.37 12.18 -34.54
CA TYR A 25 -4.60 12.53 -35.93
C TYR A 25 -5.05 13.98 -36.11
N GLU A 26 -6.06 14.41 -35.36
CA GLU A 26 -6.64 15.76 -35.47
C GLU A 26 -5.70 16.85 -34.95
N SER A 27 -4.81 16.54 -33.99
CA SER A 27 -3.77 17.45 -33.52
C SER A 27 -2.66 17.72 -34.56
N LYS A 28 -2.73 17.10 -35.75
CA LYS A 28 -1.76 17.21 -36.85
C LYS A 28 -0.32 16.85 -36.44
N LEU A 29 -0.15 16.03 -35.41
CA LEU A 29 1.15 15.56 -34.93
C LEU A 29 1.68 14.36 -35.71
N LEU A 30 0.86 13.74 -36.57
CA LEU A 30 1.27 12.63 -37.41
C LEU A 30 1.91 13.16 -38.69
N TYR A 31 3.19 12.81 -38.88
CA TYR A 31 3.90 13.02 -40.13
C TYR A 31 3.27 12.19 -41.26
N ALA A 32 3.47 12.61 -42.51
CA ALA A 32 2.80 12.02 -43.69
C ALA A 32 3.10 10.52 -43.89
N ASP A 33 4.28 10.08 -43.47
CA ASP A 33 4.73 8.68 -43.46
C ASP A 33 3.97 7.83 -42.43
N HIS A 34 3.70 8.35 -41.24
CA HIS A 34 2.86 7.67 -40.24
C HIS A 34 1.41 7.50 -40.71
N LEU A 35 0.89 8.50 -41.44
CA LEU A 35 -0.45 8.42 -42.03
C LEU A 35 -0.52 7.37 -43.14
N ALA A 36 0.48 7.32 -44.02
CA ALA A 36 0.57 6.31 -45.07
C ALA A 36 0.70 4.88 -44.50
N ALA A 37 1.45 4.71 -43.41
CA ALA A 37 1.55 3.43 -42.70
C ALA A 37 0.21 3.02 -42.09
N LEU A 38 -0.51 3.96 -41.47
CA LEU A 38 -1.85 3.71 -40.93
C LEU A 38 -2.85 3.30 -42.02
N GLU A 39 -2.84 3.96 -43.18
CA GLU A 39 -3.68 3.59 -44.32
C GLU A 39 -3.39 2.16 -44.82
N ALA A 40 -2.10 1.81 -44.91
CA ALA A 40 -1.68 0.48 -45.34
C ALA A 40 -2.10 -0.60 -44.35
N ASP A 41 -1.87 -0.38 -43.05
CA ASP A 41 -2.25 -1.34 -42.00
C ASP A 41 -3.78 -1.43 -41.84
N SER A 42 -4.51 -0.32 -41.96
CA SER A 42 -5.98 -0.32 -41.93
C SER A 42 -6.57 -1.17 -43.06
N ARG A 43 -5.95 -1.18 -44.25
CA ARG A 43 -6.36 -2.05 -45.36
C ARG A 43 -5.98 -3.52 -45.16
N ARG A 44 -4.88 -3.80 -44.47
CA ARG A 44 -4.34 -5.15 -44.31
C ARG A 44 -4.98 -5.91 -43.14
N VAL A 45 -5.13 -5.24 -42.00
CA VAL A 45 -5.52 -5.83 -40.71
C VAL A 45 -6.59 -5.01 -39.97
N GLY A 46 -7.07 -3.91 -40.54
CA GLY A 46 -8.07 -3.05 -39.90
C GLY A 46 -9.45 -3.69 -39.81
N THR A 47 -10.19 -3.29 -38.78
CA THR A 47 -11.53 -3.85 -38.48
C THR A 47 -12.68 -3.06 -39.12
N ARG A 48 -12.38 -1.93 -39.78
CA ARG A 48 -13.39 -1.01 -40.32
C ARG A 48 -13.65 -1.09 -41.83
N GLY A 49 -13.44 -2.26 -42.44
CA GLY A 49 -13.86 -2.49 -43.83
C GLY A 49 -13.23 -1.56 -44.88
N GLY A 50 -12.01 -1.05 -44.64
CA GLY A 50 -11.24 -0.24 -45.59
C GLY A 50 -11.04 1.22 -45.18
N ASP A 51 -11.78 1.72 -44.19
CA ASP A 51 -11.55 3.04 -43.61
C ASP A 51 -10.37 3.04 -42.62
N LEU A 52 -9.84 4.23 -42.32
CA LEU A 52 -8.77 4.44 -41.33
C LEU A 52 -9.17 3.90 -39.94
N ASP A 53 -8.41 2.92 -39.45
CA ASP A 53 -8.58 2.34 -38.13
C ASP A 53 -7.61 2.98 -37.13
N PHE A 54 -8.05 4.06 -36.48
CA PHE A 54 -7.22 4.87 -35.58
C PHE A 54 -6.70 4.10 -34.34
N ALA A 55 -7.29 2.97 -33.97
CA ALA A 55 -6.79 2.16 -32.84
C ALA A 55 -5.36 1.65 -33.10
N LEU A 56 -5.02 1.37 -34.36
CA LEU A 56 -3.71 0.86 -34.79
C LEU A 56 -2.55 1.84 -34.54
N LEU A 57 -2.82 3.13 -34.34
CA LEU A 57 -1.81 4.13 -33.97
C LEU A 57 -1.32 3.97 -32.53
N VAL A 58 -2.16 3.42 -31.66
CA VAL A 58 -1.98 3.44 -30.21
C VAL A 58 -1.45 2.10 -29.71
N ASP A 59 -1.92 0.99 -30.29
CA ASP A 59 -1.55 -0.37 -29.92
C ASP A 59 -0.09 -0.68 -30.34
N GLY A 60 0.82 -0.54 -29.36
CA GLY A 60 2.26 -0.54 -29.57
C GLY A 60 2.91 -1.92 -29.41
N LEU A 61 2.31 -2.82 -28.63
CA LEU A 61 2.82 -4.17 -28.39
C LEU A 61 2.22 -5.18 -29.37
N ALA A 62 3.03 -6.13 -29.84
CA ALA A 62 2.54 -7.22 -30.70
C ALA A 62 1.41 -8.03 -30.03
N ALA A 63 1.50 -8.24 -28.71
CA ALA A 63 0.47 -8.90 -27.92
C ALA A 63 -0.83 -8.08 -27.81
N GLU A 64 -0.75 -6.75 -27.76
CA GLU A 64 -1.93 -5.87 -27.78
C GLU A 64 -2.64 -5.98 -29.13
N ARG A 65 -1.88 -6.03 -30.23
CA ARG A 65 -2.42 -6.18 -31.60
C ARG A 65 -3.06 -7.55 -31.85
N GLU A 66 -2.52 -8.62 -31.27
CA GLU A 66 -3.10 -9.97 -31.38
C GLU A 66 -4.40 -10.12 -30.57
N GLN A 67 -4.52 -9.41 -29.46
CA GLN A 67 -5.68 -9.52 -28.55
C GLN A 67 -6.71 -8.39 -28.69
N GLY A 68 -6.37 -7.29 -29.35
CA GLY A 68 -7.23 -6.11 -29.50
C GLY A 68 -7.49 -5.34 -28.21
N ILE A 69 -6.58 -5.40 -27.23
CA ILE A 69 -6.71 -4.75 -25.92
C ILE A 69 -5.41 -4.01 -25.53
N THR A 70 -5.52 -2.88 -24.84
CA THR A 70 -4.39 -2.19 -24.19
C THR A 70 -3.92 -2.99 -22.97
N ILE A 71 -2.62 -3.30 -22.87
CA ILE A 71 -2.04 -4.14 -21.81
C ILE A 71 -1.24 -3.29 -20.81
N ASP A 72 -0.47 -2.30 -21.25
CA ASP A 72 0.36 -1.44 -20.38
C ASP A 72 -0.04 0.05 -20.48
N VAL A 73 0.38 0.88 -19.52
CA VAL A 73 0.11 2.32 -19.57
C VAL A 73 0.98 2.99 -20.63
N ALA A 74 0.38 3.45 -21.71
CA ALA A 74 1.09 4.23 -22.73
C ALA A 74 0.87 5.73 -22.52
N TYR A 75 1.95 6.49 -22.36
CA TYR A 75 1.90 7.95 -22.30
C TYR A 75 2.04 8.55 -23.70
N ARG A 76 1.09 9.38 -24.12
CA ARG A 76 1.15 10.15 -25.37
C ARG A 76 1.10 11.64 -25.10
N PHE A 77 1.75 12.40 -25.96
CA PHE A 77 1.91 13.85 -25.84
C PHE A 77 1.27 14.51 -27.04
N PHE A 78 0.39 15.48 -26.79
CA PHE A 78 -0.14 16.33 -27.85
C PHE A 78 -0.37 17.75 -27.36
N ALA A 79 -0.63 18.67 -28.28
CA ALA A 79 -0.91 20.06 -27.95
C ALA A 79 -1.96 20.61 -28.90
N THR A 80 -2.74 21.56 -28.39
CA THR A 80 -3.56 22.46 -29.21
C THR A 80 -2.93 23.85 -29.19
N GLU A 81 -3.57 24.82 -29.86
CA GLU A 81 -3.14 26.22 -29.76
C GLU A 81 -3.29 26.76 -28.33
N ALA A 82 -4.22 26.21 -27.54
CA ALA A 82 -4.51 26.66 -26.18
C ALA A 82 -3.66 25.98 -25.11
N ARG A 83 -3.38 24.68 -25.22
CA ARG A 83 -2.86 23.88 -24.09
C ARG A 83 -2.03 22.67 -24.52
N ARG A 84 -1.13 22.22 -23.63
CA ARG A 84 -0.36 20.97 -23.78
C ARG A 84 -0.98 19.85 -22.96
N PHE A 85 -0.94 18.63 -23.50
CA PHE A 85 -1.61 17.47 -22.94
C PHE A 85 -0.66 16.28 -22.82
N ILE A 86 -0.77 15.56 -21.71
CA ILE A 86 -0.24 14.21 -21.52
C ILE A 86 -1.43 13.30 -21.26
N VAL A 87 -1.65 12.32 -22.14
CA VAL A 87 -2.68 11.30 -21.97
C VAL A 87 -2.02 9.99 -21.55
N ALA A 88 -2.52 9.40 -20.47
CA ALA A 88 -2.21 8.02 -20.09
C ALA A 88 -3.32 7.10 -20.62
N ASP A 89 -2.98 6.27 -21.59
CA ASP A 89 -3.86 5.20 -22.04
C ASP A 89 -3.85 4.08 -21.01
N THR A 90 -4.98 3.82 -20.36
CA THR A 90 -5.07 2.79 -19.33
C THR A 90 -5.86 1.59 -19.84
N PRO A 91 -5.38 0.36 -19.59
CA PRO A 91 -6.08 -0.86 -19.93
C PRO A 91 -7.51 -0.89 -19.43
N GLY A 92 -8.43 -1.37 -20.27
CA GLY A 92 -9.83 -1.52 -19.90
C GLY A 92 -10.11 -2.74 -19.03
N HIS A 93 -9.33 -3.81 -19.14
CA HIS A 93 -9.66 -5.13 -18.59
C HIS A 93 -9.48 -5.24 -17.07
N GLU A 94 -10.29 -6.05 -16.39
CA GLU A 94 -10.29 -6.18 -14.93
C GLU A 94 -8.92 -6.55 -14.35
N GLN A 95 -8.16 -7.40 -15.07
CA GLN A 95 -6.82 -7.85 -14.68
C GLN A 95 -5.78 -6.73 -14.63
N TYR A 96 -6.06 -5.56 -15.22
CA TYR A 96 -5.10 -4.47 -15.36
C TYR A 96 -5.45 -3.23 -14.51
N THR A 97 -6.24 -3.42 -13.45
CA THR A 97 -6.58 -2.36 -12.47
C THR A 97 -5.32 -1.69 -11.90
N ARG A 98 -4.23 -2.45 -11.71
CA ARG A 98 -2.90 -1.94 -11.32
C ARG A 98 -2.36 -0.86 -12.25
N ASN A 99 -2.54 -1.04 -13.55
CA ASN A 99 -2.05 -0.12 -14.57
C ASN A 99 -2.88 1.16 -14.56
N MET A 100 -4.21 1.01 -14.40
CA MET A 100 -5.10 2.15 -14.21
C MET A 100 -4.71 2.98 -12.99
N VAL A 101 -4.49 2.36 -11.82
CA VAL A 101 -4.10 3.07 -10.59
C VAL A 101 -2.79 3.84 -10.79
N THR A 102 -1.83 3.22 -11.47
CA THR A 102 -0.54 3.84 -11.77
C THR A 102 -0.71 5.08 -12.66
N GLY A 103 -1.42 4.95 -13.78
CA GLY A 103 -1.67 6.09 -14.68
C GLY A 103 -2.50 7.21 -14.03
N ALA A 104 -3.53 6.83 -13.28
CA ALA A 104 -4.44 7.75 -12.62
C ALA A 104 -3.79 8.54 -11.47
N SER A 105 -2.79 7.96 -10.78
CA SER A 105 -2.12 8.62 -9.64
C SER A 105 -1.48 9.97 -9.98
N THR A 106 -1.14 10.20 -11.25
CA THR A 106 -0.48 11.43 -11.73
C THR A 106 -1.38 12.36 -12.52
N ALA A 107 -2.66 12.00 -12.68
CA ALA A 107 -3.60 12.74 -13.51
C ALA A 107 -4.34 13.84 -12.75
N ASP A 108 -4.62 14.91 -13.51
CA ASP A 108 -5.37 16.09 -13.08
C ASP A 108 -6.86 15.98 -13.48
N ALA A 109 -7.16 15.19 -14.51
CA ALA A 109 -8.49 14.95 -15.05
C ALA A 109 -8.65 13.49 -15.56
N ALA A 110 -9.89 13.03 -15.70
CA ALA A 110 -10.19 11.72 -16.29
C ALA A 110 -11.26 11.83 -17.38
N VAL A 111 -11.09 11.06 -18.45
CA VAL A 111 -12.09 10.86 -19.50
C VAL A 111 -12.60 9.43 -19.39
N LEU A 112 -13.84 9.28 -18.93
CA LEU A 112 -14.52 8.00 -18.80
C LEU A 112 -15.30 7.72 -20.10
N LEU A 113 -14.78 6.81 -20.92
CA LEU A 113 -15.43 6.38 -22.17
C LEU A 113 -16.43 5.27 -21.88
N LEU A 114 -17.55 5.33 -22.58
CA LEU A 114 -18.61 4.35 -22.49
C LEU A 114 -19.28 4.13 -23.86
N ASP A 115 -19.51 2.88 -24.23
CA ASP A 115 -20.30 2.52 -25.41
C ASP A 115 -21.80 2.73 -25.11
N ALA A 116 -22.42 3.70 -25.80
CA ALA A 116 -23.82 4.07 -25.59
C ALA A 116 -24.81 2.90 -25.77
N ARG A 117 -24.44 1.85 -26.51
CA ARG A 117 -25.27 0.65 -26.70
C ARG A 117 -25.27 -0.27 -25.49
N LYS A 118 -24.20 -0.25 -24.70
CA LYS A 118 -23.98 -1.15 -23.55
C LYS A 118 -24.45 -0.53 -22.23
N GLY A 119 -24.55 0.80 -22.16
CA GLY A 119 -24.89 1.51 -20.92
C GLY A 119 -23.78 1.39 -19.86
N VAL A 120 -24.12 1.64 -18.59
CA VAL A 120 -23.14 1.65 -17.49
C VAL A 120 -22.84 0.24 -17.00
N LEU A 121 -21.69 -0.29 -17.41
CA LEU A 121 -21.19 -1.59 -16.97
C LEU A 121 -20.55 -1.54 -15.57
N SER A 122 -20.40 -2.72 -14.96
CA SER A 122 -19.67 -2.91 -13.68
C SER A 122 -18.25 -2.33 -13.74
N GLN A 123 -17.58 -2.49 -14.88
CA GLN A 123 -16.23 -1.97 -15.13
C GLN A 123 -16.20 -0.44 -15.18
N THR A 124 -17.20 0.19 -15.78
CA THR A 124 -17.37 1.65 -15.77
C THR A 124 -17.48 2.16 -14.34
N ARG A 125 -18.33 1.53 -13.53
CA ARG A 125 -18.50 1.88 -12.11
C ARG A 125 -17.20 1.70 -11.32
N ARG A 126 -16.46 0.62 -11.57
CA ARG A 126 -15.14 0.37 -10.95
C ARG A 126 -14.13 1.46 -11.31
N HIS A 127 -14.02 1.83 -12.59
CA HIS A 127 -13.10 2.87 -13.05
C HIS A 127 -13.44 4.24 -12.44
N ALA A 128 -14.72 4.65 -12.48
CA ALA A 128 -15.16 5.88 -11.84
C ALA A 128 -14.86 5.89 -10.33
N ARG A 129 -15.00 4.75 -9.63
CA ARG A 129 -14.62 4.64 -8.22
C ARG A 129 -13.12 4.83 -8.01
N ILE A 130 -12.27 4.21 -8.84
CA ILE A 130 -10.80 4.40 -8.79
C ILE A 130 -10.41 5.86 -9.04
N VAL A 131 -11.02 6.50 -10.03
CA VAL A 131 -10.82 7.93 -10.36
C VAL A 131 -11.13 8.81 -9.15
N SER A 132 -12.29 8.61 -8.52
CA SER A 132 -12.70 9.34 -7.32
C SER A 132 -11.77 9.06 -6.13
N LEU A 133 -11.37 7.80 -5.92
CA LEU A 133 -10.44 7.41 -4.84
C LEU A 133 -9.06 8.03 -4.98
N LEU A 134 -8.56 8.19 -6.21
CA LEU A 134 -7.29 8.86 -6.51
C LEU A 134 -7.42 10.39 -6.54
N GLY A 135 -8.58 10.91 -6.12
CA GLY A 135 -8.84 12.33 -5.94
C GLY A 135 -8.89 13.11 -7.26
N ILE A 136 -9.12 12.44 -8.39
CA ILE A 136 -9.37 13.11 -9.68
C ILE A 136 -10.82 13.58 -9.66
N ARG A 137 -11.02 14.90 -9.57
CA ARG A 137 -12.35 15.50 -9.40
C ARG A 137 -12.98 16.00 -10.70
N ASN A 138 -12.14 16.27 -11.70
CA ASN A 138 -12.58 16.70 -13.02
C ASN A 138 -12.78 15.49 -13.93
N VAL A 139 -14.03 15.18 -14.28
CA VAL A 139 -14.34 14.00 -15.08
C VAL A 139 -15.21 14.37 -16.27
N ALA A 140 -14.76 14.04 -17.48
CA ALA A 140 -15.59 14.02 -18.66
C ALA A 140 -16.08 12.60 -18.92
N VAL A 141 -17.38 12.43 -19.14
CA VAL A 141 -17.93 11.17 -19.61
C VAL A 141 -18.15 11.26 -21.11
N ALA A 142 -17.35 10.50 -21.85
CA ALA A 142 -17.42 10.34 -23.28
C ALA A 142 -18.44 9.25 -23.65
N VAL A 143 -19.68 9.64 -23.95
CA VAL A 143 -20.73 8.73 -24.40
C VAL A 143 -20.51 8.44 -25.88
N ASN A 144 -19.76 7.37 -26.15
CA ASN A 144 -19.20 7.03 -27.44
C ASN A 144 -20.10 6.08 -28.25
N LYS A 145 -19.81 5.95 -29.55
CA LYS A 145 -20.50 5.10 -30.52
C LYS A 145 -21.97 5.46 -30.78
N LEU A 146 -22.32 6.74 -30.64
CA LEU A 146 -23.67 7.23 -30.96
C LEU A 146 -24.00 7.11 -32.47
N ASP A 147 -22.99 7.00 -33.34
CA ASP A 147 -23.18 6.70 -34.78
C ASP A 147 -23.99 5.42 -34.99
N LEU A 148 -23.74 4.39 -34.19
CA LEU A 148 -24.45 3.10 -34.25
C LEU A 148 -25.88 3.18 -33.73
N LEU A 149 -26.25 4.27 -33.07
CA LEU A 149 -27.58 4.56 -32.54
C LEU A 149 -28.24 5.74 -33.28
N GLY A 150 -27.71 6.13 -34.44
CA GLY A 150 -28.24 7.23 -35.24
C GLY A 150 -28.28 8.56 -34.49
N TYR A 151 -27.32 8.78 -33.58
CA TYR A 151 -27.22 9.99 -32.76
C TYR A 151 -28.45 10.28 -31.90
N SER A 152 -29.08 9.21 -31.39
CA SER A 152 -30.26 9.29 -30.52
C SER A 152 -30.00 10.11 -29.24
N ARG A 153 -30.82 11.15 -29.06
CA ARG A 153 -30.85 11.98 -27.84
C ARG A 153 -31.27 11.16 -26.62
N ASP A 154 -32.32 10.35 -26.75
CA ASP A 154 -32.86 9.56 -25.64
C ASP A 154 -31.82 8.57 -25.10
N ALA A 155 -31.04 7.94 -25.98
CA ALA A 155 -29.97 7.03 -25.57
C ALA A 155 -28.86 7.77 -24.79
N PHE A 156 -28.48 8.96 -25.24
CA PHE A 156 -27.51 9.80 -24.52
C PHE A 156 -28.04 10.25 -23.16
N GLU A 157 -29.29 10.73 -23.08
CA GLU A 157 -29.90 11.21 -21.85
C GLU A 157 -30.09 10.07 -20.83
N GLN A 158 -30.48 8.88 -21.28
CA GLN A 158 -30.62 7.71 -20.42
C GLN A 158 -29.28 7.29 -19.79
N VAL A 159 -28.23 7.20 -20.61
CA VAL A 159 -26.88 6.86 -20.15
C VAL A 159 -26.32 7.96 -19.23
N GLY A 160 -26.55 9.22 -19.58
CA GLY A 160 -26.13 10.37 -18.78
C GLY A 160 -26.80 10.38 -17.41
N ALA A 161 -28.10 10.07 -17.33
CA ALA A 161 -28.82 9.99 -16.07
C ALA A 161 -28.28 8.89 -15.15
N GLU A 162 -28.04 7.68 -15.68
CA GLU A 162 -27.48 6.56 -14.89
C GLU A 162 -26.09 6.90 -14.33
N LEU A 163 -25.26 7.59 -15.13
CA LEU A 163 -23.93 8.01 -14.70
C LEU A 163 -23.96 9.13 -13.67
N LEU A 164 -24.83 10.11 -13.83
CA LEU A 164 -24.98 11.21 -12.87
C LEU A 164 -25.50 10.70 -11.52
N GLU A 165 -26.42 9.73 -11.52
CA GLU A 165 -26.88 9.05 -10.31
C GLU A 165 -25.72 8.33 -9.60
N PHE A 166 -24.93 7.55 -10.35
CA PHE A 166 -23.76 6.87 -9.78
C PHE A 166 -22.66 7.84 -9.34
N ALA A 167 -22.43 8.92 -10.09
CA ALA A 167 -21.43 9.93 -9.76
C ALA A 167 -21.81 10.72 -8.50
N ALA A 168 -23.10 10.88 -8.19
CA ALA A 168 -23.56 11.51 -6.95
C ALA A 168 -23.20 10.71 -5.69
N GLU A 169 -23.00 9.40 -5.81
CA GLU A 169 -22.46 8.56 -4.72
C GLU A 169 -20.94 8.71 -4.54
N LEU A 170 -20.27 9.37 -5.49
CA LEU A 170 -18.83 9.58 -5.53
C LEU A 170 -18.49 11.05 -5.23
N ASP A 171 -17.28 11.27 -4.72
CA ASP A 171 -16.75 12.61 -4.42
C ASP A 171 -16.24 13.29 -5.71
N LEU A 172 -17.12 13.45 -6.70
CA LEU A 172 -16.83 14.07 -8.00
C LEU A 172 -17.50 15.45 -8.09
N ASP A 173 -16.71 16.51 -8.25
CA ASP A 173 -17.20 17.90 -8.21
C ASP A 173 -17.95 18.28 -9.50
N GLU A 174 -17.41 17.90 -10.67
CA GLU A 174 -17.92 18.33 -11.97
C GLU A 174 -17.82 17.18 -12.99
N VAL A 175 -18.98 16.65 -13.37
CA VAL A 175 -19.11 15.59 -14.38
C VAL A 175 -19.75 16.16 -15.62
N THR A 176 -19.01 16.18 -16.73
CA THR A 176 -19.51 16.67 -18.03
C THR A 176 -19.73 15.50 -18.99
N CYS A 177 -20.98 15.26 -19.39
CA CYS A 177 -21.30 14.24 -20.39
C CYS A 177 -21.18 14.82 -21.81
N VAL A 178 -20.38 14.18 -22.66
CA VAL A 178 -20.14 14.58 -24.05
C VAL A 178 -20.64 13.47 -24.99
N PRO A 179 -21.68 13.72 -25.83
CA PRO A 179 -22.14 12.77 -26.83
C PRO A 179 -21.15 12.74 -27.99
N MET A 180 -20.63 11.58 -28.36
CA MET A 180 -19.56 11.52 -29.36
C MET A 180 -19.54 10.24 -30.20
N SER A 181 -18.77 10.34 -31.30
CA SER A 181 -18.27 9.18 -32.05
C SER A 181 -16.77 9.37 -32.27
N ALA A 182 -15.94 8.54 -31.63
CA ALA A 182 -14.49 8.55 -31.83
C ALA A 182 -14.11 8.19 -33.28
N THR A 183 -14.91 7.32 -33.90
CA THR A 183 -14.75 6.82 -35.27
C THR A 183 -14.98 7.93 -36.30
N GLU A 184 -16.12 8.63 -36.20
CA GLU A 184 -16.49 9.69 -37.14
C GLU A 184 -15.88 11.06 -36.76
N GLY A 185 -15.49 11.23 -35.50
CA GLY A 185 -14.91 12.46 -34.95
C GLY A 185 -15.94 13.47 -34.42
N VAL A 186 -17.22 13.10 -34.38
CA VAL A 186 -18.30 13.95 -33.89
C VAL A 186 -18.09 14.30 -32.43
N ASN A 187 -18.05 15.61 -32.13
CA ASN A 187 -17.82 16.20 -30.82
C ASN A 187 -16.50 15.80 -30.13
N VAL A 188 -15.55 15.24 -30.89
CA VAL A 188 -14.18 15.02 -30.41
C VAL A 188 -13.42 16.34 -30.44
N VAL A 189 -13.25 16.91 -31.64
CA VAL A 189 -12.55 18.20 -31.86
C VAL A 189 -13.54 19.28 -32.23
N GLY A 190 -14.27 19.09 -33.33
CA GLY A 190 -15.32 20.01 -33.80
C GLY A 190 -16.72 19.61 -33.37
N ARG A 191 -17.62 20.59 -33.23
CA ARG A 191 -19.06 20.33 -33.06
C ARG A 191 -19.61 19.72 -34.34
N GLY A 192 -20.20 18.53 -34.25
CA GLY A 192 -20.82 17.88 -35.40
C GLY A 192 -22.26 18.35 -35.61
N GLY A 193 -22.69 18.51 -36.87
CA GLY A 193 -24.09 18.82 -37.20
C GLY A 193 -25.09 17.69 -36.90
N LEU A 194 -24.59 16.51 -36.51
CA LEU A 194 -25.36 15.30 -36.24
C LEU A 194 -25.96 15.26 -34.82
N THR A 195 -25.52 16.13 -33.92
CA THR A 195 -26.08 16.28 -32.56
C THR A 195 -26.58 17.71 -32.34
N PRO A 196 -27.57 18.21 -33.11
CA PRO A 196 -28.04 19.60 -32.99
C PRO A 196 -28.74 19.88 -31.65
N TRP A 197 -29.09 18.83 -30.91
CA TRP A 197 -29.73 18.88 -29.60
C TRP A 197 -28.73 19.04 -28.44
N TYR A 198 -27.42 19.02 -28.71
CA TYR A 198 -26.37 19.14 -27.69
C TYR A 198 -25.65 20.49 -27.79
N ASP A 199 -25.79 21.30 -26.73
CA ASP A 199 -25.20 22.64 -26.65
C ASP A 199 -23.87 22.70 -25.87
N GLY A 200 -23.44 21.58 -25.27
CA GLY A 200 -22.25 21.50 -24.43
C GLY A 200 -20.91 21.55 -25.21
N PRO A 201 -19.77 21.46 -24.51
CA PRO A 201 -18.45 21.49 -25.14
C PRO A 201 -18.16 20.20 -25.92
N THR A 202 -17.28 20.28 -26.92
CA THR A 202 -16.59 19.09 -27.45
C THR A 202 -15.59 18.55 -26.43
N LEU A 203 -15.09 17.33 -26.61
CA LEU A 203 -14.10 16.76 -25.70
C LEU A 203 -12.83 17.61 -25.64
N VAL A 204 -12.30 18.08 -26.79
CA VAL A 204 -11.13 18.96 -26.80
C VAL A 204 -11.42 20.30 -26.13
N GLN A 205 -12.58 20.91 -26.37
CA GLN A 205 -12.96 22.15 -25.69
C GLN A 205 -13.02 21.98 -24.16
N TRP A 206 -13.54 20.85 -23.69
CA TRP A 206 -13.52 20.52 -22.27
C TRP A 206 -12.09 20.36 -21.74
N LEU A 207 -11.23 19.61 -22.44
CA LEU A 207 -9.82 19.44 -22.07
C LEU A 207 -9.04 20.77 -22.05
N GLU A 208 -9.37 21.71 -22.94
CA GLU A 208 -8.76 23.04 -22.97
C GLU A 208 -9.20 23.93 -21.82
N THR A 209 -10.44 23.78 -21.35
CA THR A 209 -11.06 24.67 -20.35
C THR A 209 -11.03 24.13 -18.93
N VAL A 210 -10.91 22.82 -18.75
CA VAL A 210 -10.88 22.17 -17.44
C VAL A 210 -9.72 22.69 -16.61
N LYS A 211 -10.03 23.30 -15.47
CA LYS A 211 -9.01 23.80 -14.57
C LYS A 211 -8.43 22.60 -13.81
N PRO A 212 -7.11 22.40 -13.84
CA PRO A 212 -6.51 21.40 -12.98
C PRO A 212 -6.81 21.80 -11.54
N PRO A 213 -6.87 20.86 -10.59
CA PRO A 213 -7.09 21.20 -9.20
C PRO A 213 -6.10 22.28 -8.79
N THR A 214 -6.58 23.44 -8.36
CA THR A 214 -5.72 24.46 -7.79
C THR A 214 -5.05 23.82 -6.57
N ARG A 215 -3.74 23.56 -6.67
CA ARG A 215 -2.92 23.27 -5.50
C ARG A 215 -3.11 24.45 -4.56
N ARG A 216 -3.73 24.20 -3.41
CA ARG A 216 -4.07 25.27 -2.46
C ARG A 216 -2.77 25.96 -2.06
N ASP A 217 -2.84 27.25 -1.75
CA ASP A 217 -1.84 27.91 -0.92
C ASP A 217 -2.02 27.39 0.52
N GLY A 218 -1.65 26.13 0.73
CA GLY A 218 -1.60 25.48 2.02
C GLY A 218 -0.37 25.93 2.81
N PRO A 219 -0.31 25.59 4.11
CA PRO A 219 0.89 25.79 4.90
C PRO A 219 2.04 24.98 4.30
N ALA A 220 3.26 25.55 4.38
CA ALA A 220 4.42 24.95 3.73
C ALA A 220 4.67 23.53 4.25
N ARG A 221 4.99 22.61 3.34
CA ARG A 221 5.43 21.23 3.64
C ARG A 221 6.68 20.93 2.83
N PHE A 222 7.84 20.87 3.49
CA PHE A 222 9.11 20.53 2.85
C PHE A 222 9.56 19.15 3.31
N LEU A 223 9.57 18.19 2.38
CA LEU A 223 10.01 16.82 2.64
C LEU A 223 11.53 16.72 2.54
N VAL A 224 12.18 16.38 3.65
CA VAL A 224 13.62 16.16 3.71
C VAL A 224 13.95 14.84 3.04
N GLN A 225 14.82 14.87 2.03
CA GLN A 225 15.28 13.68 1.31
C GLN A 225 16.75 13.36 1.64
N TRP A 226 17.54 14.38 1.96
CA TRP A 226 18.96 14.26 2.22
C TRP A 226 19.47 15.38 3.12
N VAL A 227 20.53 15.12 3.88
CA VAL A 227 21.24 16.14 4.67
C VAL A 227 22.60 16.38 4.03
N THR A 228 22.80 17.59 3.53
CA THR A 228 24.00 18.02 2.82
C THR A 228 24.98 18.70 3.77
N ARG A 229 26.20 18.16 3.87
CA ARG A 229 27.33 18.72 4.64
C ARG A 229 28.62 18.65 3.80
N PRO A 230 28.89 19.65 2.95
CA PRO A 230 30.12 19.69 2.15
C PRO A 230 31.35 20.01 3.02
N ASP A 231 31.15 20.72 4.14
CA ASP A 231 32.19 21.09 5.10
C ASP A 231 31.58 21.24 6.51
N ALA A 232 32.40 21.60 7.50
CA ALA A 232 31.99 21.72 8.90
C ALA A 232 31.09 22.95 9.18
N THR A 233 31.01 23.91 8.27
CA THR A 233 30.29 25.18 8.44
C THR A 233 28.94 25.21 7.73
N PHE A 234 28.71 24.30 6.79
CA PHE A 234 27.47 24.21 6.04
C PHE A 234 26.68 22.95 6.38
N ARG A 235 25.43 23.14 6.80
CA ARG A 235 24.43 22.08 6.91
C ARG A 235 23.13 22.51 6.25
N GLY A 236 22.78 21.83 5.16
CA GLY A 236 21.55 22.06 4.42
C GLY A 236 20.67 20.81 4.35
N LEU A 237 19.36 20.98 4.38
CA LEU A 237 18.38 19.94 4.18
C LEU A 237 17.93 19.97 2.72
N ALA A 238 18.34 18.99 1.92
CA ALA A 238 17.92 18.88 0.53
C ALA A 238 16.62 18.08 0.42
N GLY A 239 15.70 18.59 -0.38
CA GLY A 239 14.35 18.05 -0.43
C GLY A 239 13.45 18.79 -1.40
N ARG A 240 12.15 18.54 -1.29
CA ARG A 240 11.13 19.10 -2.18
C ARG A 240 10.02 19.78 -1.38
N VAL A 241 9.60 20.96 -1.83
CA VAL A 241 8.39 21.62 -1.33
C VAL A 241 7.18 20.89 -1.91
N LEU A 242 6.44 20.19 -1.06
CA LEU A 242 5.25 19.41 -1.43
C LEU A 242 3.98 20.23 -1.42
N ASP A 243 3.91 21.25 -0.55
CA ASP A 243 2.78 22.15 -0.46
C ASP A 243 3.22 23.54 0.05
N GLY A 244 2.40 24.55 -0.22
CA GLY A 244 2.65 25.95 0.12
C GLY A 244 3.89 26.56 -0.54
N THR A 245 4.35 27.67 0.02
CA THR A 245 5.60 28.32 -0.38
C THR A 245 6.50 28.41 0.84
N LEU A 246 7.72 27.90 0.73
CA LEU A 246 8.74 28.06 1.76
C LEU A 246 9.51 29.36 1.48
N ALA A 247 9.52 30.29 2.43
CA ALA A 247 10.20 31.57 2.29
C ALA A 247 11.39 31.69 3.23
N ARG A 248 12.36 32.53 2.86
CA ARG A 248 13.42 32.96 3.75
C ARG A 248 12.82 33.68 4.97
N ASP A 249 13.46 33.51 6.13
CA ASP A 249 13.06 34.02 7.44
C ASP A 249 11.70 33.51 7.95
N GLN A 250 11.05 32.58 7.23
CA GLN A 250 9.82 31.93 7.68
C GLN A 250 10.11 31.04 8.90
N GLU A 251 9.21 31.13 9.88
CA GLU A 251 9.25 30.26 11.05
C GLU A 251 8.66 28.88 10.71
N VAL A 252 9.45 27.84 10.99
CA VAL A 252 9.19 26.47 10.57
C VAL A 252 9.40 25.51 11.73
N ARG A 253 8.71 24.36 11.66
CA ARG A 253 8.75 23.33 12.69
C ARG A 253 9.18 21.99 12.12
N LEU A 254 10.08 21.32 12.84
CA LEU A 254 10.50 19.95 12.60
C LEU A 254 10.35 19.15 13.89
N GLY A 255 9.45 18.17 13.90
CA GLY A 255 9.07 17.47 15.13
C GLY A 255 8.55 18.43 16.19
N THR A 256 9.20 18.47 17.36
CA THR A 256 8.81 19.36 18.46
C THR A 256 9.51 20.72 18.42
N ARG A 257 10.57 20.89 17.62
CA ARG A 257 11.41 22.09 17.59
C ARG A 257 10.97 23.09 16.53
N THR A 258 10.97 24.36 16.89
CA THR A 258 10.71 25.50 16.01
C THR A 258 12.03 26.22 15.70
N THR A 259 12.21 26.66 14.46
CA THR A 259 13.38 27.42 13.99
C THR A 259 12.97 28.31 12.80
N ARG A 260 13.92 28.95 12.13
CA ARG A 260 13.69 29.76 10.92
C ARG A 260 14.47 29.26 9.73
N VAL A 261 13.92 29.48 8.53
CA VAL A 261 14.65 29.28 7.26
C VAL A 261 15.66 30.40 7.10
N ALA A 262 16.95 30.10 7.27
CA ALA A 262 18.00 31.09 7.09
C ALA A 262 18.28 31.36 5.60
N ARG A 263 18.34 30.30 4.79
CA ARG A 263 18.63 30.37 3.35
C ARG A 263 17.93 29.27 2.58
N ILE A 264 17.54 29.55 1.35
CA ILE A 264 17.07 28.56 0.39
C ILE A 264 18.08 28.55 -0.76
N VAL A 265 18.83 27.46 -0.91
CA VAL A 265 19.97 27.35 -1.82
C VAL A 265 19.61 26.48 -3.01
N THR A 266 19.94 26.95 -4.21
CA THR A 266 19.86 26.20 -5.47
C THR A 266 21.18 26.27 -6.25
N MET A 267 21.26 25.58 -7.38
CA MET A 267 22.43 25.65 -8.25
C MET A 267 22.66 27.07 -8.81
N ASP A 268 21.58 27.81 -9.08
CA ASP A 268 21.62 29.16 -9.66
C ASP A 268 21.78 30.26 -8.60
N GLY A 269 21.93 29.88 -7.33
CA GLY A 269 22.06 30.78 -6.19
C GLY A 269 20.93 30.65 -5.18
N ASP A 270 20.90 31.59 -4.25
CA ASP A 270 19.91 31.63 -3.18
C ASP A 270 18.57 32.21 -3.66
N LEU A 271 17.47 31.64 -3.16
CA LEU A 271 16.11 32.09 -3.42
C LEU A 271 15.52 32.75 -2.17
N GLU A 272 14.68 33.76 -2.39
CA GLU A 272 13.87 34.37 -1.32
C GLU A 272 12.64 33.52 -0.99
N ALA A 273 12.11 32.78 -1.98
CA ALA A 273 10.99 31.88 -1.80
C ALA A 273 11.05 30.68 -2.76
N ALA A 274 10.58 29.52 -2.31
CA ALA A 274 10.46 28.29 -3.07
C ALA A 274 9.01 27.79 -3.03
N PRO A 275 8.25 27.89 -4.14
CA PRO A 275 6.88 27.40 -4.20
C PRO A 275 6.82 25.87 -4.28
N THR A 276 5.62 25.31 -4.11
CA THR A 276 5.33 23.89 -4.33
C THR A 276 5.92 23.36 -5.63
N GLY A 277 6.56 22.20 -5.54
CA GLY A 277 7.20 21.51 -6.64
C GLY A 277 8.70 21.78 -6.73
N SER A 278 9.20 22.85 -6.13
CA SER A 278 10.63 23.20 -6.12
C SER A 278 11.46 22.18 -5.34
N SER A 279 12.58 21.78 -5.93
CA SER A 279 13.63 20.99 -5.27
C SER A 279 14.76 21.92 -4.86
N VAL A 280 14.97 22.08 -3.56
CA VAL A 280 15.88 23.09 -2.99
C VAL A 280 16.65 22.52 -1.80
N THR A 281 17.74 23.20 -1.41
CA THR A 281 18.44 22.93 -0.14
C THR A 281 18.12 24.03 0.86
N VAL A 282 17.54 23.67 2.00
CA VAL A 282 17.12 24.61 3.05
C VAL A 282 18.17 24.63 4.16
N VAL A 283 18.69 25.82 4.48
CA VAL A 283 19.55 26.03 5.64
C VAL A 283 18.70 26.62 6.76
N LEU A 284 18.74 26.00 7.94
CA LEU A 284 18.01 26.46 9.12
C LEU A 284 18.89 27.37 9.97
N ALA A 285 18.28 28.30 10.70
CA ALA A 285 18.99 29.22 11.58
C ALA A 285 19.64 28.50 12.78
N ASP A 286 18.97 27.46 13.28
CA ASP A 286 19.44 26.66 14.42
C ASP A 286 19.83 25.23 13.97
N GLU A 287 20.72 24.60 14.73
CA GLU A 287 21.00 23.17 14.55
C GLU A 287 19.83 22.32 15.06
N VAL A 288 18.97 21.93 14.12
CA VAL A 288 17.86 21.00 14.37
C VAL A 288 18.17 19.64 13.77
N ASP A 289 18.11 18.58 14.58
CA ASP A 289 18.33 17.23 14.07
C ASP A 289 17.22 16.83 13.08
N ALA A 290 17.62 16.33 11.93
CA ALA A 290 16.74 16.10 10.79
C ALA A 290 17.24 14.89 10.02
N SER A 291 16.32 13.99 9.70
CA SER A 291 16.56 12.76 8.98
C SER A 291 15.74 12.69 7.69
N ARG A 292 16.13 11.77 6.80
CA ARG A 292 15.38 11.48 5.58
C ARG A 292 13.96 11.06 5.93
N GLY A 293 12.99 11.73 5.31
CA GLY A 293 11.57 11.47 5.50
C GLY A 293 10.91 12.31 6.58
N ASP A 294 11.67 13.15 7.29
CA ASP A 294 11.06 14.19 8.11
C ASP A 294 10.44 15.27 7.21
N VAL A 295 9.40 15.91 7.73
CA VAL A 295 8.69 16.99 7.05
C VAL A 295 8.85 18.26 7.87
N LEU A 296 9.51 19.26 7.28
CA LEU A 296 9.57 20.61 7.80
C LEU A 296 8.25 21.31 7.43
N GLY A 297 7.50 21.74 8.43
CA GLY A 297 6.21 22.42 8.24
C GLY A 297 6.23 23.88 8.64
N ASP A 298 5.18 24.61 8.28
CA ASP A 298 4.87 25.88 8.91
C ASP A 298 4.76 25.73 10.44
N ALA A 299 5.30 26.67 11.21
CA ALA A 299 5.28 26.59 12.66
C ALA A 299 3.87 26.72 13.27
N ALA A 300 2.97 27.46 12.61
CA ALA A 300 1.60 27.65 13.07
C ALA A 300 0.69 26.45 12.73
N ASP A 301 1.02 25.70 11.68
CA ASP A 301 0.34 24.47 11.29
C ASP A 301 1.37 23.37 10.93
N PRO A 302 1.97 22.72 11.93
CA PRO A 302 2.96 21.68 11.70
C PRO A 302 2.30 20.38 11.20
N PRO A 303 3.02 19.57 10.41
CA PRO A 303 2.51 18.29 9.93
C PRO A 303 2.15 17.38 11.11
N ARG A 304 1.03 16.68 10.98
CA ARG A 304 0.61 15.70 11.98
C ARG A 304 1.49 14.47 11.90
N VAL A 305 1.68 13.82 13.03
CA VAL A 305 2.46 12.59 13.15
C VAL A 305 1.60 11.52 13.80
N ALA A 306 1.48 10.38 13.16
CA ALA A 306 0.74 9.23 13.68
C ALA A 306 1.31 7.92 13.10
N ASP A 307 0.93 6.80 13.70
CA ASP A 307 1.28 5.45 13.23
C ASP A 307 0.03 4.63 12.85
N SER A 308 -1.16 5.11 13.15
CA SER A 308 -2.41 4.37 12.97
C SER A 308 -3.39 5.23 12.18
N PHE A 309 -4.04 4.67 11.17
CA PHE A 309 -4.83 5.43 10.20
C PHE A 309 -6.06 4.68 9.73
N GLN A 310 -7.12 5.42 9.44
CA GLN A 310 -8.14 4.96 8.50
C GLN A 310 -7.64 5.28 7.10
N ALA A 311 -7.55 4.26 6.25
CA ALA A 311 -7.07 4.41 4.89
C ALA A 311 -7.97 3.65 3.90
N LYS A 312 -8.10 4.19 2.70
CA LYS A 312 -8.61 3.47 1.53
C LYS A 312 -7.47 2.68 0.92
N LEU A 313 -7.60 1.38 0.80
CA LEU A 313 -6.62 0.48 0.22
C LEU A 313 -7.08 -0.01 -1.14
N VAL A 314 -6.14 -0.13 -2.07
CA VAL A 314 -6.31 -0.83 -3.35
C VAL A 314 -5.30 -1.97 -3.38
N TRP A 315 -5.78 -3.20 -3.44
CA TRP A 315 -4.92 -4.38 -3.48
C TRP A 315 -4.61 -4.78 -4.93
N LEU A 316 -3.33 -5.03 -5.22
CA LEU A 316 -2.81 -5.14 -6.59
C LEU A 316 -2.15 -6.49 -6.87
N HIS A 317 -2.13 -7.40 -5.90
CA HIS A 317 -1.41 -8.67 -5.98
C HIS A 317 -2.35 -9.88 -5.93
N GLU A 318 -1.99 -10.95 -6.63
CA GLU A 318 -2.80 -12.19 -6.73
C GLU A 318 -2.99 -12.86 -5.37
N THR A 319 -1.91 -12.93 -4.57
CA THR A 319 -2.01 -13.29 -3.16
C THR A 319 -2.71 -12.17 -2.42
N GLY A 320 -3.88 -12.46 -1.85
CA GLY A 320 -4.68 -11.48 -1.11
C GLY A 320 -3.95 -10.88 0.09
N LEU A 321 -4.38 -9.67 0.48
CA LEU A 321 -3.99 -9.04 1.73
C LEU A 321 -4.53 -9.89 2.88
N LEU A 322 -3.64 -10.26 3.80
CA LEU A 322 -4.01 -11.01 4.99
C LEU A 322 -4.03 -10.06 6.21
N PRO A 323 -5.14 -10.02 6.99
CA PRO A 323 -5.19 -9.28 8.24
C PRO A 323 -4.04 -9.64 9.17
N GLY A 324 -3.45 -8.64 9.83
CA GLY A 324 -2.36 -8.82 10.81
C GLY A 324 -1.00 -9.23 10.22
N ARG A 325 -0.93 -9.64 8.95
CA ARG A 325 0.36 -9.94 8.29
C ARG A 325 1.16 -8.65 8.11
N ARG A 326 2.46 -8.72 8.41
CA ARG A 326 3.39 -7.60 8.22
C ARG A 326 3.85 -7.49 6.77
N TYR A 327 3.61 -6.32 6.18
CA TYR A 327 4.19 -5.83 4.94
C TYR A 327 5.10 -4.63 5.23
N LEU A 328 5.55 -3.92 4.21
CA LEU A 328 6.14 -2.58 4.35
C LEU A 328 5.22 -1.55 3.71
N ALA A 329 5.12 -0.36 4.29
CA ALA A 329 4.56 0.81 3.65
C ALA A 329 5.69 1.79 3.33
N LYS A 330 5.70 2.31 2.09
CA LYS A 330 6.55 3.44 1.72
C LYS A 330 5.70 4.69 1.61
N ILE A 331 5.96 5.65 2.51
CA ILE A 331 5.26 6.93 2.63
C ILE A 331 6.28 8.07 2.60
N GLY A 332 6.08 9.04 1.71
CA GLY A 332 7.07 10.08 1.43
C GLY A 332 8.45 9.47 1.12
N ALA A 333 9.44 9.76 1.98
CA ALA A 333 10.79 9.22 1.86
C ALA A 333 11.14 8.13 2.90
N ARG A 334 10.16 7.64 3.69
CA ARG A 334 10.33 6.57 4.69
C ARG A 334 9.73 5.26 4.21
N THR A 335 10.32 4.16 4.67
CA THR A 335 9.76 2.81 4.61
C THR A 335 9.57 2.34 6.04
N VAL A 336 8.35 1.94 6.38
CA VAL A 336 7.94 1.46 7.72
C VAL A 336 7.24 0.12 7.57
N GLY A 337 7.14 -0.67 8.63
CA GLY A 337 6.27 -1.85 8.66
C GLY A 337 4.80 -1.46 8.51
N PHE A 338 4.01 -2.34 7.93
CA PHE A 338 2.59 -2.13 7.64
C PHE A 338 1.77 -3.35 8.06
N THR A 339 0.67 -3.14 8.75
CA THR A 339 -0.38 -4.14 8.95
C THR A 339 -1.75 -3.55 8.66
N ALA A 340 -2.67 -4.42 8.26
CA ALA A 340 -4.04 -4.12 7.91
C ALA A 340 -4.99 -5.00 8.73
N THR A 341 -6.23 -4.57 8.95
CA THR A 341 -7.21 -5.33 9.74
C THR A 341 -8.19 -6.14 8.89
N LYS A 342 -8.28 -5.87 7.59
CA LYS A 342 -9.19 -6.55 6.66
C LYS A 342 -8.43 -7.30 5.57
N ALA A 343 -9.06 -8.36 5.10
CA ALA A 343 -8.60 -9.08 3.92
C ALA A 343 -9.07 -8.35 2.65
N LEU A 344 -8.22 -8.33 1.63
CA LEU A 344 -8.54 -7.81 0.30
C LEU A 344 -8.01 -8.75 -0.77
N ALA A 345 -8.86 -9.09 -1.74
CA ALA A 345 -8.47 -9.86 -2.91
C ALA A 345 -7.84 -8.98 -4.00
N LEU A 346 -7.26 -9.61 -5.03
CA LEU A 346 -6.72 -8.90 -6.19
C LEU A 346 -7.76 -7.92 -6.77
N ASN A 347 -7.33 -6.67 -6.98
CA ASN A 347 -8.13 -5.56 -7.50
C ASN A 347 -9.29 -5.11 -6.60
N GLU A 348 -9.35 -5.61 -5.37
CA GLU A 348 -10.32 -5.16 -4.40
C GLU A 348 -9.91 -3.80 -3.81
N ILE A 349 -10.92 -2.99 -3.53
CA ILE A 349 -10.79 -1.69 -2.88
C ILE A 349 -11.58 -1.74 -1.59
N GLY A 350 -10.92 -1.44 -0.48
CA GLY A 350 -11.55 -1.42 0.84
C GLY A 350 -11.16 -0.21 1.67
N VAL A 351 -12.03 0.18 2.59
CA VAL A 351 -11.67 1.08 3.69
C VAL A 351 -11.23 0.22 4.87
N ASP A 352 -10.02 0.44 5.36
CA ASP A 352 -9.42 -0.34 6.43
C ASP A 352 -8.75 0.53 7.50
N THR A 353 -8.58 -0.06 8.68
CA THR A 353 -7.66 0.43 9.70
C THR A 353 -6.29 -0.16 9.40
N VAL A 354 -5.29 0.71 9.29
CA VAL A 354 -3.91 0.33 9.03
C VAL A 354 -3.00 0.85 10.13
N HIS A 355 -1.96 0.08 10.43
CA HIS A 355 -0.96 0.42 11.44
C HIS A 355 0.43 0.36 10.82
N PHE A 356 1.24 1.35 11.16
CA PHE A 356 2.65 1.42 10.88
C PHE A 356 3.44 1.10 12.15
N ASP A 357 4.61 0.49 12.02
CA ASP A 357 5.47 0.15 13.17
C ASP A 357 6.28 1.34 13.71
N ALA A 358 6.17 2.50 13.07
CA ALA A 358 6.74 3.75 13.53
C ALA A 358 5.85 4.93 13.15
N PRO A 359 5.79 5.98 13.98
CA PRO A 359 5.05 7.20 13.66
C PRO A 359 5.69 7.92 12.47
N VAL A 360 4.85 8.41 11.56
CA VAL A 360 5.26 9.13 10.34
C VAL A 360 4.54 10.47 10.23
N PRO A 361 5.22 11.52 9.71
CA PRO A 361 4.54 12.72 9.26
C PRO A 361 3.56 12.38 8.13
N PHE A 362 2.34 12.87 8.22
CA PHE A 362 1.31 12.61 7.23
C PHE A 362 0.37 13.82 7.05
N GLU A 363 -0.38 13.77 5.97
CA GLU A 363 -1.54 14.62 5.73
C GLU A 363 -2.71 13.73 5.27
N CYS A 364 -3.94 14.24 5.31
CA CYS A 364 -5.01 13.53 4.61
C CYS A 364 -4.78 13.57 3.10
N TYR A 365 -5.05 12.47 2.40
CA TYR A 365 -4.81 12.35 0.96
C TYR A 365 -5.54 13.43 0.15
N ARG A 366 -6.71 13.86 0.63
CA ARG A 366 -7.49 14.95 0.04
C ARG A 366 -6.80 16.33 0.15
N ALA A 367 -6.00 16.56 1.20
CA ALA A 367 -5.24 17.79 1.36
C ALA A 367 -3.90 17.72 0.63
N ASN A 368 -3.16 16.63 0.80
CA ASN A 368 -1.85 16.45 0.20
C ASN A 368 -1.65 14.99 -0.26
N ARG A 369 -1.57 14.78 -1.57
CA ARG A 369 -1.42 13.44 -2.15
C ARG A 369 -0.06 12.81 -1.84
N ASP A 370 1.01 13.61 -1.76
CA ASP A 370 2.38 13.12 -1.54
C ASP A 370 2.60 12.61 -0.09
N LEU A 371 1.98 13.27 0.89
CA LEU A 371 2.05 12.88 2.32
C LEU A 371 0.87 12.05 2.81
N GLY A 372 -0.22 11.99 2.03
CA GLY A 372 -1.40 11.19 2.34
C GLY A 372 -1.50 9.88 1.57
N SER A 373 -0.52 9.52 0.75
CA SER A 373 -0.47 8.22 0.07
C SER A 373 0.73 7.39 0.47
N PHE A 374 0.57 6.08 0.35
CA PHE A 374 1.64 5.12 0.53
C PHE A 374 1.48 3.94 -0.41
N ILE A 375 2.58 3.26 -0.72
CA ILE A 375 2.56 1.96 -1.40
C ILE A 375 2.87 0.84 -0.42
N VAL A 376 2.21 -0.30 -0.59
CA VAL A 376 2.43 -1.51 0.20
C VAL A 376 3.40 -2.41 -0.58
N LEU A 377 4.47 -2.85 0.08
CA LEU A 377 5.49 -3.71 -0.48
C LEU A 377 5.51 -5.04 0.28
N ASP A 378 5.62 -6.14 -0.44
CA ASP A 378 5.91 -7.44 0.17
C ASP A 378 7.36 -7.46 0.70
N ARG A 379 7.54 -7.96 1.93
CA ARG A 379 8.83 -7.92 2.63
C ARG A 379 9.91 -8.80 2.02
N LEU A 380 9.52 -9.86 1.30
CA LEU A 380 10.45 -10.85 0.75
C LEU A 380 10.83 -10.51 -0.69
N SER A 381 9.83 -10.23 -1.51
CA SER A 381 10.00 -9.97 -2.94
C SER A 381 10.26 -8.50 -3.28
N ASN A 382 9.99 -7.57 -2.35
CA ASN A 382 9.93 -6.12 -2.59
C ASN A 382 8.93 -5.71 -3.68
N ALA A 383 8.02 -6.60 -4.08
CA ALA A 383 6.98 -6.29 -5.05
C ALA A 383 5.99 -5.29 -4.45
N THR A 384 5.53 -4.33 -5.27
CA THR A 384 4.40 -3.48 -4.90
C THR A 384 3.12 -4.30 -4.97
N VAL A 385 2.54 -4.59 -3.80
CA VAL A 385 1.36 -5.45 -3.65
C VAL A 385 0.07 -4.68 -3.42
N GLY A 386 0.16 -3.39 -3.08
CA GLY A 386 -1.00 -2.52 -2.89
C GLY A 386 -0.63 -1.06 -2.81
N ALA A 387 -1.64 -0.20 -2.71
CA ALA A 387 -1.52 1.22 -2.44
C ALA A 387 -2.58 1.66 -1.44
N GLY A 388 -2.30 2.73 -0.69
CA GLY A 388 -3.21 3.27 0.31
C GLY A 388 -3.28 4.79 0.30
N MET A 389 -4.46 5.30 0.64
CA MET A 389 -4.77 6.72 0.76
C MET A 389 -5.31 6.99 2.16
N ILE A 390 -4.55 7.76 2.95
CA ILE A 390 -4.87 8.10 4.33
C ILE A 390 -6.04 9.09 4.36
N ASP A 391 -7.06 8.78 5.15
CA ASP A 391 -8.16 9.71 5.42
C ASP A 391 -7.85 10.52 6.69
N PHE A 392 -7.66 9.83 7.82
CA PHE A 392 -7.31 10.45 9.10
C PHE A 392 -6.57 9.46 10.01
N ALA A 393 -5.83 9.99 10.99
CA ALA A 393 -5.19 9.17 12.02
C ALA A 393 -6.21 8.59 12.99
N LEU A 394 -6.02 7.33 13.36
CA LEU A 394 -6.78 6.62 14.38
C LEU A 394 -6.01 6.65 15.69
N GLY A 395 -6.72 6.95 16.77
CA GLY A 395 -6.16 7.04 18.11
C GLY A 395 -6.10 8.48 18.63
N PRO A 396 -6.22 8.69 19.95
CA PRO A 396 -5.98 10.00 20.55
C PRO A 396 -4.49 10.32 20.40
N ALA A 397 -4.17 11.54 19.95
CA ALA A 397 -2.81 12.06 19.71
C ALA A 397 -1.84 12.03 20.93
N ASN A 398 -2.19 11.35 22.03
CA ASN A 398 -1.62 11.49 23.36
C ASN A 398 -1.24 10.17 24.06
N VAL A 399 -1.23 9.01 23.39
CA VAL A 399 -0.62 7.81 24.00
C VAL A 399 0.87 7.82 23.68
N ARG A 400 1.65 8.49 24.53
CA ARG A 400 3.10 8.32 24.54
C ARG A 400 3.42 7.17 25.49
N TRP A 401 4.38 6.33 25.12
CA TRP A 401 5.04 5.46 26.10
C TRP A 401 5.52 6.34 27.24
N GLN A 402 4.94 6.14 28.42
CA GLN A 402 5.34 6.88 29.59
C GLN A 402 6.72 6.34 30.00
N GLU A 403 7.74 7.20 30.04
CA GLU A 403 9.01 6.85 30.67
C GLU A 403 8.74 6.60 32.15
N LEU A 404 8.77 5.33 32.55
CA LEU A 404 8.59 4.92 33.93
C LEU A 404 9.96 4.99 34.62
N THR A 405 10.01 5.55 35.82
CA THR A 405 11.22 5.56 36.66
C THR A 405 11.70 4.16 37.05
N VAL A 406 10.85 3.14 36.92
CA VAL A 406 11.20 1.73 37.09
C VAL A 406 11.21 1.06 35.73
N ASP A 407 12.38 1.06 35.12
CA ASP A 407 12.64 0.46 33.82
C ASP A 407 13.06 -1.02 33.93
N LYS A 408 13.28 -1.64 32.78
CA LYS A 408 13.72 -3.03 32.66
C LYS A 408 15.07 -3.29 33.33
N ASN A 409 16.01 -2.33 33.30
CA ASN A 409 17.30 -2.46 33.98
C ASN A 409 17.16 -2.52 35.51
N ALA A 410 16.28 -1.71 36.08
CA ALA A 410 15.95 -1.77 37.50
C ALA A 410 15.34 -3.13 37.89
N ARG A 411 14.52 -3.72 37.01
CA ARG A 411 13.94 -5.06 37.21
C ARG A 411 15.00 -6.17 37.10
N ILE A 412 15.92 -6.08 36.15
CA ILE A 412 17.08 -7.01 36.03
C ILE A 412 17.92 -6.97 37.31
N ALA A 413 18.28 -5.78 37.79
CA ALA A 413 19.08 -5.61 38.99
C ALA A 413 18.38 -6.21 40.24
N ARG A 414 17.05 -6.09 40.32
CA ARG A 414 16.25 -6.67 41.41
C ARG A 414 16.15 -8.19 41.31
N ASN A 415 15.88 -8.72 40.12
CA ASN A 415 15.59 -10.15 39.94
C ASN A 415 16.86 -11.01 39.89
N GLY A 416 18.03 -10.40 39.65
CA GLY A 416 19.32 -11.10 39.63
C GLY A 416 19.49 -12.03 38.42
N HIS A 417 18.69 -11.82 37.37
CA HIS A 417 18.75 -12.54 36.10
C HIS A 417 18.28 -11.64 34.95
N ARG A 418 18.71 -11.96 33.72
CA ARG A 418 18.17 -11.29 32.52
C ARG A 418 16.80 -11.90 32.16
N PRO A 419 15.85 -11.11 31.67
CA PRO A 419 14.63 -11.65 31.09
C PRO A 419 14.93 -12.29 29.73
N CYS A 420 14.08 -13.21 29.29
CA CYS A 420 14.23 -13.87 28.00
C CYS A 420 12.91 -14.55 27.60
N VAL A 421 12.56 -14.53 26.32
CA VAL A 421 11.52 -15.41 25.75
C VAL A 421 12.18 -16.72 25.32
N VAL A 422 11.76 -17.83 25.91
CA VAL A 422 12.12 -19.19 25.50
C VAL A 422 10.99 -19.74 24.64
N TRP A 423 11.17 -19.69 23.32
CA TRP A 423 10.13 -20.02 22.35
C TRP A 423 10.26 -21.46 21.84
N LEU A 424 9.43 -22.37 22.33
CA LEU A 424 9.41 -23.75 21.88
C LEU A 424 8.49 -23.92 20.66
N THR A 425 9.06 -24.27 19.51
CA THR A 425 8.34 -24.54 18.27
C THR A 425 8.52 -25.99 17.81
N GLY A 426 7.54 -26.53 17.09
CA GLY A 426 7.51 -27.93 16.65
C GLY A 426 6.09 -28.44 16.41
N LEU A 427 5.97 -29.64 15.85
CA LEU A 427 4.68 -30.28 15.58
C LEU A 427 3.87 -30.55 16.86
N SER A 428 2.55 -30.70 16.73
CA SER A 428 1.71 -31.19 17.83
C SER A 428 2.23 -32.56 18.30
N GLY A 429 2.24 -32.85 19.61
CA GLY A 429 2.79 -34.13 20.10
C GLY A 429 4.32 -34.28 20.05
N ALA A 430 5.07 -33.26 19.61
CA ALA A 430 6.54 -33.27 19.61
C ALA A 430 7.17 -33.26 21.03
N GLY A 431 6.43 -32.83 22.06
CA GLY A 431 6.91 -32.79 23.45
C GLY A 431 7.16 -31.39 24.03
N LYS A 432 6.79 -30.33 23.30
CA LYS A 432 7.00 -28.92 23.68
C LYS A 432 6.55 -28.58 25.11
N SER A 433 5.27 -28.77 25.45
CA SER A 433 4.76 -28.42 26.78
C SER A 433 5.45 -29.23 27.90
N THR A 434 5.85 -30.47 27.63
CA THR A 434 6.60 -31.29 28.60
C THR A 434 8.00 -30.75 28.83
N ILE A 435 8.72 -30.38 27.76
CA ILE A 435 10.06 -29.79 27.88
C ILE A 435 9.95 -28.42 28.58
N ALA A 436 8.98 -27.60 28.20
CA ALA A 436 8.76 -26.28 28.81
C ALA A 436 8.49 -26.38 30.32
N ASP A 437 7.61 -27.29 30.76
CA ASP A 437 7.35 -27.53 32.19
C ASP A 437 8.61 -27.96 32.96
N LEU A 438 9.46 -28.80 32.37
CA LEU A 438 10.72 -29.21 32.99
C LEU A 438 11.75 -28.08 33.07
N VAL A 439 11.85 -27.25 32.02
CA VAL A 439 12.73 -26.06 32.02
C VAL A 439 12.24 -25.05 33.06
N GLU A 440 10.92 -24.80 33.12
CA GLU A 440 10.33 -23.91 34.13
C GLU A 440 10.63 -24.41 35.54
N LYS A 441 10.44 -25.70 35.82
CA LYS A 441 10.78 -26.32 37.11
C LYS A 441 12.25 -26.13 37.48
N ALA A 442 13.16 -26.33 36.53
CA ALA A 442 14.60 -26.17 36.76
C ALA A 442 14.97 -24.71 37.09
N LEU A 443 14.49 -23.76 36.28
CA LEU A 443 14.75 -22.33 36.49
C LEU A 443 14.10 -21.80 37.78
N HIS A 444 12.89 -22.26 38.09
CA HIS A 444 12.21 -21.89 39.33
C HIS A 444 12.96 -22.40 40.57
N ALA A 445 13.51 -23.61 40.52
CA ALA A 445 14.36 -24.15 41.59
C ALA A 445 15.66 -23.35 41.79
N GLU A 446 16.16 -22.70 40.75
CA GLU A 446 17.30 -21.76 40.80
C GLU A 446 16.91 -20.35 41.27
N GLY A 447 15.65 -20.12 41.62
CA GLY A 447 15.15 -18.81 42.08
C GLY A 447 14.92 -17.80 40.95
N ARG A 448 14.86 -18.25 39.69
CA ARG A 448 14.55 -17.38 38.55
C ARG A 448 13.05 -17.09 38.49
N HIS A 449 12.70 -15.87 38.11
CA HIS A 449 11.31 -15.47 37.97
C HIS A 449 10.81 -15.87 36.58
N THR A 450 9.97 -16.91 36.53
CA THR A 450 9.50 -17.53 35.29
C THR A 450 7.99 -17.46 35.13
N PHE A 451 7.52 -17.57 33.88
CA PHE A 451 6.11 -17.81 33.58
C PHE A 451 5.95 -18.61 32.28
N LEU A 452 5.20 -19.72 32.33
CA LEU A 452 4.86 -20.54 31.17
C LEU A 452 3.52 -20.12 30.53
N LEU A 453 3.60 -19.64 29.28
CA LEU A 453 2.46 -19.46 28.38
C LEU A 453 2.24 -20.75 27.57
N ASP A 454 1.19 -21.50 27.91
CA ASP A 454 0.76 -22.69 27.18
C ASP A 454 -0.39 -22.40 26.21
N GLY A 455 -0.34 -23.03 25.03
CA GLY A 455 -1.27 -22.80 23.93
C GLY A 455 -2.72 -23.20 24.19
N ASP A 456 -2.97 -24.17 25.07
CA ASP A 456 -4.34 -24.51 25.46
C ASP A 456 -4.86 -23.52 26.51
N ASN A 457 -4.02 -23.15 27.48
CA ASN A 457 -4.42 -22.30 28.62
C ASN A 457 -4.88 -20.90 28.17
N VAL A 458 -4.17 -20.28 27.22
CA VAL A 458 -4.50 -18.93 26.76
C VAL A 458 -5.81 -18.86 25.96
N ARG A 459 -6.26 -19.99 25.40
CA ARG A 459 -7.51 -20.09 24.64
C ARG A 459 -8.75 -20.05 25.52
N HIS A 460 -8.60 -20.16 26.84
CA HIS A 460 -9.70 -19.91 27.78
C HIS A 460 -9.98 -18.43 28.03
N GLY A 461 -9.06 -17.52 27.65
CA GLY A 461 -9.18 -16.09 27.91
C GLY A 461 -8.69 -15.26 26.74
N LEU A 462 -7.40 -14.88 26.74
CA LEU A 462 -6.80 -13.96 25.77
C LEU A 462 -7.11 -14.30 24.29
N ASN A 463 -7.22 -15.59 23.97
CA ASN A 463 -7.42 -16.09 22.61
C ASN A 463 -8.72 -16.92 22.48
N SER A 464 -9.74 -16.66 23.30
CA SER A 464 -11.01 -17.41 23.27
C SER A 464 -11.87 -17.16 22.04
N ASP A 465 -11.65 -16.04 21.37
CA ASP A 465 -12.33 -15.62 20.13
C ASP A 465 -11.71 -16.22 18.86
N LEU A 466 -10.54 -16.86 18.97
CA LEU A 466 -9.77 -17.33 17.81
C LEU A 466 -10.01 -18.80 17.48
N GLY A 467 -10.27 -19.08 16.21
CA GLY A 467 -10.37 -20.43 15.67
C GLY A 467 -9.00 -21.08 15.38
N PHE A 468 -8.95 -21.85 14.29
CA PHE A 468 -7.77 -22.59 13.82
C PHE A 468 -7.46 -22.36 12.34
N THR A 469 -8.08 -21.34 11.73
CA THR A 469 -7.71 -20.89 10.38
C THR A 469 -6.30 -20.29 10.39
N ASP A 470 -5.69 -20.13 9.22
CA ASP A 470 -4.35 -19.51 9.14
C ASP A 470 -4.35 -18.08 9.71
N ALA A 471 -5.40 -17.29 9.44
CA ALA A 471 -5.55 -15.95 10.00
C ALA A 471 -5.65 -15.97 11.54
N ASP A 472 -6.46 -16.88 12.10
CA ASP A 472 -6.58 -17.05 13.55
C ASP A 472 -5.25 -17.47 14.19
N ARG A 473 -4.45 -18.29 13.49
CA ARG A 473 -3.13 -18.73 13.97
C ARG A 473 -2.13 -17.59 13.98
N VAL A 474 -2.11 -16.77 12.94
CA VAL A 474 -1.27 -15.56 12.87
C VAL A 474 -1.61 -14.63 14.04
N GLU A 475 -2.90 -14.35 14.26
CA GLU A 475 -3.34 -13.49 15.36
C GLU A 475 -3.06 -14.11 16.73
N ASN A 476 -3.24 -15.42 16.88
CA ASN A 476 -2.93 -16.16 18.11
C ASN A 476 -1.45 -16.05 18.46
N ILE A 477 -0.53 -16.19 17.50
CA ILE A 477 0.90 -16.02 17.76
C ILE A 477 1.25 -14.55 18.01
N ARG A 478 0.65 -13.60 17.27
CA ARG A 478 0.86 -12.17 17.50
C ARG A 478 0.52 -11.75 18.93
N ARG A 479 -0.67 -12.10 19.43
CA ARG A 479 -1.10 -11.77 20.81
C ARG A 479 -0.15 -12.33 21.85
N ILE A 480 0.33 -13.55 21.65
CA ILE A 480 1.24 -14.21 22.59
C ILE A 480 2.63 -13.62 22.55
N ALA A 481 3.11 -13.23 21.38
CA ALA A 481 4.37 -12.52 21.23
C ALA A 481 4.36 -11.17 21.98
N GLU A 482 3.27 -10.39 21.86
CA GLU A 482 3.10 -9.13 22.59
C GLU A 482 3.07 -9.33 24.12
N VAL A 483 2.32 -10.33 24.59
CA VAL A 483 2.28 -10.65 26.03
C VAL A 483 3.63 -11.13 26.54
N ALA A 484 4.34 -11.97 25.79
CA ALA A 484 5.68 -12.41 26.14
C ALA A 484 6.66 -11.23 26.21
N ALA A 485 6.59 -10.28 25.27
CA ALA A 485 7.41 -9.08 25.27
C ALA A 485 7.14 -8.19 26.49
N LEU A 486 5.88 -7.98 26.87
CA LEU A 486 5.51 -7.24 28.09
C LEU A 486 6.02 -7.92 29.37
N MET A 487 5.99 -9.26 29.42
CA MET A 487 6.53 -10.02 30.54
C MET A 487 8.07 -9.99 30.60
N VAL A 488 8.74 -9.96 29.45
CA VAL A 488 10.19 -9.72 29.36
C VAL A 488 10.54 -8.32 29.84
N ASP A 489 9.78 -7.29 29.43
CA ASP A 489 9.93 -5.94 30.00
C ASP A 489 9.74 -5.97 31.52
N ALA A 490 8.80 -6.75 32.03
CA ALA A 490 8.59 -6.98 33.47
C ALA A 490 9.74 -7.74 34.19
N GLY A 491 10.79 -8.16 33.46
CA GLY A 491 11.97 -8.82 34.01
C GLY A 491 11.83 -10.33 34.19
N LEU A 492 10.90 -10.98 33.47
CA LEU A 492 10.64 -12.42 33.59
C LEU A 492 11.34 -13.25 32.49
N VAL A 493 11.61 -14.52 32.79
CA VAL A 493 11.90 -15.54 31.78
C VAL A 493 10.59 -16.21 31.37
N VAL A 494 10.17 -15.99 30.14
CA VAL A 494 8.85 -16.42 29.64
C VAL A 494 9.02 -17.64 28.76
N LEU A 495 8.42 -18.76 29.15
CA LEU A 495 8.41 -19.96 28.33
C LEU A 495 7.15 -19.96 27.48
N VAL A 496 7.29 -20.23 26.18
CA VAL A 496 6.18 -20.22 25.22
C VAL A 496 6.11 -21.57 24.50
N SER A 497 5.04 -22.34 24.72
CA SER A 497 4.86 -23.68 24.15
C SER A 497 3.71 -23.76 23.14
N PHE A 498 3.83 -23.06 22.02
CA PHE A 498 2.78 -22.95 21.00
C PHE A 498 3.11 -23.73 19.72
N ILE A 499 2.07 -24.06 18.94
CA ILE A 499 2.25 -24.45 17.54
C ILE A 499 2.37 -23.16 16.73
N SER A 500 3.60 -22.74 16.44
CA SER A 500 3.94 -21.60 15.59
C SER A 500 4.42 -22.10 14.22
N PRO A 501 3.51 -22.37 13.26
CA PRO A 501 3.85 -23.09 12.03
C PRO A 501 4.73 -22.30 11.08
N PHE A 502 4.53 -20.99 10.92
CA PHE A 502 5.28 -20.21 9.94
C PHE A 502 6.45 -19.46 10.58
N ARG A 503 7.53 -19.29 9.82
CA ARG A 503 8.74 -18.59 10.26
C ARG A 503 8.49 -17.12 10.50
N THR A 504 7.59 -16.51 9.74
CA THR A 504 7.29 -15.08 9.78
C THR A 504 6.83 -14.63 11.17
N GLU A 505 5.94 -15.37 11.82
CA GLU A 505 5.43 -15.00 13.15
C GLU A 505 6.46 -15.26 14.25
N ARG A 506 7.35 -16.25 14.09
CA ARG A 506 8.46 -16.45 15.03
C ARG A 506 9.51 -15.33 14.91
N ALA A 507 9.79 -14.88 13.68
CA ALA A 507 10.61 -13.70 13.44
C ALA A 507 9.97 -12.42 13.98
N LEU A 508 8.64 -12.30 13.91
CA LEU A 508 7.89 -11.23 14.58
C LEU A 508 8.12 -11.24 16.08
N ALA A 509 7.96 -12.39 16.73
CA ALA A 509 8.14 -12.52 18.17
C ALA A 509 9.57 -12.19 18.62
N ARG A 510 10.57 -12.65 17.86
CA ARG A 510 11.98 -12.30 18.08
C ARG A 510 12.23 -10.79 17.99
N GLY A 511 11.58 -10.09 17.06
CA GLY A 511 11.75 -8.65 16.85
C GLY A 511 11.00 -7.75 17.85
N LEU A 512 10.26 -8.31 18.82
CA LEU A 512 9.58 -7.52 19.87
C LEU A 512 10.45 -7.33 21.13
N VAL A 513 11.57 -8.04 21.23
CA VAL A 513 12.48 -7.99 22.39
C VAL A 513 13.88 -7.59 21.93
N GLU A 514 14.77 -7.27 22.88
CA GLU A 514 16.13 -6.86 22.54
C GLU A 514 16.97 -8.04 22.04
N GLU A 515 18.14 -7.72 21.48
CA GLU A 515 19.12 -8.74 21.09
C GLU A 515 19.51 -9.59 22.31
N ASP A 516 19.69 -10.90 22.09
CA ASP A 516 19.91 -11.93 23.11
C ASP A 516 18.74 -12.21 24.09
N GLU A 517 17.56 -11.61 23.91
CA GLU A 517 16.38 -11.86 24.76
C GLU A 517 15.39 -12.86 24.18
N PHE A 518 15.73 -13.50 23.07
CA PHE A 518 14.89 -14.51 22.42
C PHE A 518 15.70 -15.78 22.14
N CYS A 519 15.24 -16.90 22.68
CA CYS A 519 15.82 -18.22 22.51
C CYS A 519 14.80 -19.14 21.82
N GLU A 520 14.99 -19.41 20.52
CA GLU A 520 14.17 -20.32 19.74
C GLU A 520 14.63 -21.76 19.92
N VAL A 521 13.74 -22.57 20.50
CA VAL A 521 13.94 -23.99 20.75
C VAL A 521 13.13 -24.78 19.72
N PHE A 522 13.80 -25.38 18.76
CA PHE A 522 13.18 -26.26 17.78
C PHE A 522 13.10 -27.69 18.31
N VAL A 523 11.89 -28.13 18.64
CA VAL A 523 11.59 -29.52 18.99
C VAL A 523 11.33 -30.29 17.69
N ASP A 524 12.42 -30.80 17.12
CA ASP A 524 12.48 -31.46 15.83
C ASP A 524 12.09 -32.93 15.98
N THR A 525 10.80 -33.20 15.81
CA THR A 525 10.26 -34.56 15.90
C THR A 525 9.60 -34.91 14.58
N PRO A 526 9.97 -36.03 13.93
CA PRO A 526 9.35 -36.47 12.69
C PRO A 526 7.83 -36.62 12.84
N LEU A 527 7.09 -36.30 11.77
CA LEU A 527 5.63 -36.32 11.76
C LEU A 527 5.08 -37.70 12.18
N GLU A 528 5.69 -38.77 11.71
CA GLU A 528 5.27 -40.15 11.98
C GLU A 528 5.40 -40.49 13.48
N VAL A 529 6.40 -39.92 14.16
CA VAL A 529 6.61 -40.09 15.59
C VAL A 529 5.60 -39.26 16.39
N ALA A 530 5.39 -38.01 15.98
CA ALA A 530 4.40 -37.13 16.58
C ALA A 530 2.97 -37.70 16.46
N GLU A 531 2.63 -38.23 15.29
CA GLU A 531 1.36 -38.91 14.98
C GLU A 531 1.21 -40.24 15.73
N ARG A 532 2.29 -40.99 15.95
CA ARG A 532 2.25 -42.20 16.78
C ARG A 532 1.99 -41.87 18.25
N ARG A 533 2.56 -40.78 18.77
CA ARG A 533 2.40 -40.36 20.18
C ARG A 533 0.99 -39.84 20.45
N ASP A 534 0.47 -39.00 19.57
CA ASP A 534 -0.89 -38.41 19.55
C ASP A 534 -1.62 -38.36 20.91
N PRO A 535 -1.05 -37.69 21.93
CA PRO A 535 -1.55 -37.75 23.31
C PRO A 535 -2.95 -37.14 23.45
N LYS A 536 -3.31 -36.21 22.56
CA LYS A 536 -4.61 -35.52 22.52
C LYS A 536 -5.59 -36.14 21.51
N GLY A 537 -5.20 -37.19 20.79
CA GLY A 537 -6.04 -37.84 19.77
C GLY A 537 -6.31 -36.96 18.53
N LEU A 538 -5.53 -35.90 18.32
CA LEU A 538 -5.77 -34.88 17.29
C LEU A 538 -5.36 -35.37 15.90
N TYR A 539 -4.24 -36.09 15.78
CA TYR A 539 -3.82 -36.65 14.50
C TYR A 539 -4.84 -37.67 13.98
N ARG A 540 -5.35 -38.54 14.87
CA ARG A 540 -6.41 -39.49 14.52
C ARG A 540 -7.69 -38.80 14.03
N LYS A 541 -8.07 -37.66 14.62
CA LYS A 541 -9.23 -36.87 14.18
C LYS A 541 -8.97 -36.19 12.82
N ALA A 542 -7.79 -35.60 12.63
CA ALA A 542 -7.40 -34.96 11.38
C ALA A 542 -7.38 -35.97 10.21
N ARG A 543 -6.81 -37.16 10.40
CA ARG A 543 -6.80 -38.23 9.38
C ARG A 543 -8.19 -38.74 8.99
N ARG A 544 -9.19 -38.62 9.88
CA ARG A 544 -10.59 -38.94 9.59
C ARG A 544 -11.36 -37.78 8.94
N GLY A 545 -10.71 -36.63 8.70
CA GLY A 545 -11.33 -35.43 8.13
C GLY A 545 -12.18 -34.65 9.13
N GLU A 546 -12.10 -34.95 10.43
CA GLU A 546 -12.88 -34.27 11.49
C GLU A 546 -12.24 -32.93 11.93
N LEU A 547 -10.97 -32.70 11.58
CA LEU A 547 -10.24 -31.47 11.83
C LEU A 547 -9.63 -30.98 10.51
N ALA A 548 -10.02 -29.80 10.06
CA ALA A 548 -9.41 -29.11 8.92
C ALA A 548 -8.27 -28.18 9.39
N ASN A 549 -7.32 -27.90 8.50
CA ASN A 549 -6.18 -27.01 8.71
C ASN A 549 -5.27 -27.45 9.87
N PHE A 550 -4.96 -28.75 9.94
CA PHE A 550 -4.09 -29.33 10.95
C PHE A 550 -2.62 -29.31 10.51
N THR A 551 -1.80 -28.62 11.30
CA THR A 551 -0.37 -28.44 11.03
C THR A 551 0.37 -29.78 10.91
N GLY A 552 1.03 -29.99 9.77
CA GLY A 552 1.74 -31.23 9.42
C GLY A 552 0.91 -32.25 8.64
N ILE A 553 -0.39 -32.02 8.43
CA ILE A 553 -1.25 -32.88 7.59
C ILE A 553 -1.73 -32.11 6.36
N ASP A 554 -2.58 -31.11 6.58
CA ASP A 554 -3.23 -30.30 5.54
C ASP A 554 -2.90 -28.79 5.67
N SER A 555 -2.10 -28.42 6.67
CA SER A 555 -1.48 -27.09 6.81
C SER A 555 0.05 -27.24 6.99
N PRO A 556 0.89 -26.39 6.36
CA PRO A 556 2.34 -26.55 6.40
C PRO A 556 2.94 -26.20 7.77
N TYR A 557 4.10 -26.81 8.07
CA TYR A 557 4.98 -26.40 9.16
C TYR A 557 6.33 -26.02 8.55
N GLU A 558 6.81 -24.82 8.84
CA GLU A 558 8.08 -24.30 8.36
C GLU A 558 9.13 -24.40 9.49
N PRO A 559 10.06 -25.37 9.44
CA PRO A 559 11.09 -25.51 10.48
C PRO A 559 11.98 -24.25 10.53
N PRO A 560 12.43 -23.81 11.72
CA PRO A 560 13.38 -22.70 11.80
C PRO A 560 14.68 -23.04 11.09
N LEU A 561 15.34 -22.02 10.53
CA LEU A 561 16.60 -22.19 9.80
C LEU A 561 17.80 -22.21 10.73
N ASP A 562 17.79 -21.37 11.77
CA ASP A 562 18.90 -21.19 12.71
C ASP A 562 18.36 -21.04 14.16
N PRO A 563 17.82 -22.12 14.76
CA PRO A 563 17.35 -22.07 16.14
C PRO A 563 18.52 -22.09 17.13
N GLU A 564 18.41 -21.37 18.25
CA GLU A 564 19.41 -21.39 19.32
C GLU A 564 19.58 -22.78 19.95
N VAL A 565 18.53 -23.60 19.93
CA VAL A 565 18.55 -24.99 20.38
C VAL A 565 17.74 -25.86 19.42
N ARG A 566 18.32 -26.95 18.93
CA ARG A 566 17.60 -28.02 18.22
C ARG A 566 17.56 -29.27 19.09
N ILE A 567 16.37 -29.82 19.29
CA ILE A 567 16.12 -31.01 20.11
C ILE A 567 15.47 -32.09 19.26
N ASP A 568 16.13 -33.23 19.15
CA ASP A 568 15.52 -34.46 18.65
C ASP A 568 14.97 -35.28 19.83
N THR A 569 13.64 -35.36 19.94
CA THR A 569 12.98 -36.11 21.01
C THR A 569 12.87 -37.61 20.75
N THR A 570 13.45 -38.11 19.65
CA THR A 570 13.64 -39.53 19.40
C THR A 570 14.91 -40.07 20.05
N GLU A 571 15.90 -39.19 20.24
CA GLU A 571 17.21 -39.52 20.84
C GLU A 571 17.31 -39.05 22.30
N LEU A 572 16.73 -37.89 22.62
CA LEU A 572 16.82 -37.30 23.95
C LEU A 572 15.59 -37.62 24.81
N SER A 573 15.84 -37.90 26.09
CA SER A 573 14.78 -37.93 27.10
C SER A 573 14.26 -36.50 27.34
N PRO A 574 13.01 -36.32 27.81
CA PRO A 574 12.48 -34.99 28.14
C PRO A 574 13.35 -34.22 29.14
N GLN A 575 13.96 -34.91 30.11
CA GLN A 575 14.89 -34.29 31.06
C GLN A 575 16.17 -33.82 30.39
N ALA A 576 16.82 -34.67 29.57
CA ALA A 576 18.03 -34.28 28.85
C ALA A 576 17.79 -33.12 27.87
N ALA A 577 16.62 -33.08 27.23
CA ALA A 577 16.18 -31.98 26.40
C ALA A 577 16.02 -30.67 27.20
N ALA A 578 15.40 -30.73 28.38
CA ALA A 578 15.27 -29.57 29.26
C ALA A 578 16.64 -29.07 29.75
N ASP A 579 17.53 -29.99 30.13
CA ASP A 579 18.89 -29.65 30.58
C ASP A 579 19.68 -28.94 29.47
N ALA A 580 19.51 -29.34 28.20
CA ALA A 580 20.13 -28.68 27.05
C ALA A 580 19.61 -27.25 26.85
N VAL A 581 18.31 -27.01 27.03
CA VAL A 581 17.73 -25.66 26.97
C VAL A 581 18.29 -24.79 28.08
N VAL A 582 18.29 -25.28 29.33
CA VAL A 582 18.84 -24.55 30.48
C VAL A 582 20.33 -24.24 30.26
N ALA A 583 21.11 -25.19 29.75
CA ALA A 583 22.52 -24.95 29.42
C ALA A 583 22.69 -23.82 28.40
N ARG A 584 21.84 -23.76 27.36
CA ARG A 584 21.86 -22.66 26.39
C ARG A 584 21.51 -21.32 27.05
N LEU A 585 20.50 -21.27 27.90
CA LEU A 585 20.11 -20.05 28.61
C LEU A 585 21.24 -19.49 29.48
N ARG A 586 22.04 -20.36 30.11
CA ARG A 586 23.26 -19.95 30.83
C ARG A 586 24.28 -19.30 29.90
N THR A 587 24.49 -19.85 28.70
CA THR A 587 25.42 -19.25 27.72
C THR A 587 24.95 -17.88 27.20
N LEU A 588 23.65 -17.62 27.22
CA LEU A 588 23.04 -16.33 26.85
C LEU A 588 23.02 -15.33 28.03
N GLY A 589 23.51 -15.74 29.22
CA GLY A 589 23.52 -14.92 30.43
C GLY A 589 22.14 -14.70 31.04
N VAL A 590 21.18 -15.58 30.74
CA VAL A 590 19.83 -15.54 31.30
C VAL A 590 19.83 -16.08 32.74
N CYS A 591 20.55 -17.18 33.00
CA CYS A 591 20.63 -17.83 34.31
C CYS A 591 22.03 -18.33 34.66
#